data_AF-A0A1E4TBG4-F1
#
_entry.id   AF-A0A1E4TBG4-F1
#
_cell.length_a   1.000
_cell.length_b   1.000
_cell.length_c   1.000
_cell.angle_alpha   90.00
_cell.angle_beta   90.00
_cell.angle_gamma   90.00
#
_symmetry.space_group_name_H-M   'P 1'
#
loop_
_entity.id
_entity.type
_entity.pdbx_description
1 polymer ?
#
loop_
_entity_poly.entity_id
_entity_poly.type
_entity_poly.pdbx_seq_one_letter_code
_entity_poly.pdbx_strand_id
1 'polypeptide(L)'
;LKMSNSDEKAAILRKLVESGEYERLSNKLETQLLESDWYDTVRNEIRQSLKSNPNVNYETIRSQLESHAVELVPDATKIELLKDLKAFLDSSI
;
A
#
# COMPACT_ATOMS: atom_id res chain seq x y z
N LEU A 1 10.33 -26.53 -15.70
CA LEU A 1 9.16 -25.68 -16.04
C LEU A 1 9.40 -24.32 -15.41
N LYS A 2 9.72 -23.29 -16.19
CA LYS A 2 9.86 -21.92 -15.66
C LYS A 2 8.44 -21.41 -15.41
N MET A 3 8.06 -21.22 -14.15
CA MET A 3 6.80 -20.56 -13.80
C MET A 3 6.79 -19.14 -14.39
N SER A 4 5.62 -18.64 -14.80
CA SER A 4 5.55 -17.24 -15.24
C SER A 4 5.71 -16.33 -14.01
N ASN A 5 6.27 -15.14 -14.19
CA ASN A 5 6.44 -14.15 -13.12
C ASN A 5 5.10 -13.79 -12.42
N SER A 6 3.96 -13.99 -13.10
CA SER A 6 2.63 -13.82 -12.49
C SER A 6 2.28 -14.97 -11.54
N ASP A 7 2.63 -16.21 -11.91
CA ASP A 7 2.35 -17.40 -11.09
C ASP A 7 3.23 -17.42 -9.84
N GLU A 8 4.47 -16.96 -9.95
CA GLU A 8 5.40 -16.81 -8.81
C GLU A 8 4.88 -15.79 -7.79
N LYS A 9 4.42 -14.62 -8.25
CA LYS A 9 3.81 -13.60 -7.38
C LYS A 9 2.57 -14.12 -6.68
N ALA A 10 1.69 -14.83 -7.40
CA ALA A 10 0.49 -15.40 -6.82
C ALA A 10 0.81 -16.46 -5.75
N ALA A 11 1.83 -17.30 -5.99
CA ALA A 11 2.28 -18.29 -5.01
C ALA A 11 2.87 -17.63 -3.75
N ILE A 12 3.66 -16.56 -3.91
CA ILE A 12 4.20 -15.78 -2.79
C ILE A 12 3.07 -15.15 -1.97
N LEU A 13 2.10 -14.50 -2.64
CA LEU A 13 0.95 -13.88 -1.97
C LEU A 13 0.13 -14.91 -1.20
N ARG A 14 -0.12 -16.09 -1.79
CA ARG A 14 -0.82 -17.17 -1.10
C ARG A 14 -0.06 -17.57 0.18
N LYS A 15 1.27 -17.72 0.10
CA LYS A 15 2.09 -18.07 1.27
C LYS A 15 2.09 -16.99 2.34
N LEU A 16 2.11 -15.70 1.96
CA LEU A 16 1.99 -14.58 2.90
C LEU A 16 0.64 -14.62 3.63
N VAL A 17 -0.45 -14.93 2.94
CA VAL A 17 -1.79 -15.04 3.55
C VAL A 17 -1.87 -16.27 4.47
N GLU A 18 -1.46 -17.45 3.99
CA GLU A 18 -1.52 -18.70 4.76
C GLU A 18 -0.66 -18.68 6.03
N SER A 19 0.44 -17.91 6.03
CA SER A 19 1.31 -17.74 7.20
C SER A 19 0.87 -16.64 8.17
N GLY A 20 -0.13 -15.83 7.82
CA GLY A 20 -0.54 -14.64 8.58
C GLY A 20 0.38 -13.42 8.40
N GLU A 21 1.48 -13.56 7.65
CA GLU A 21 2.43 -12.47 7.42
C GLU A 21 1.83 -11.34 6.57
N TYR A 22 0.86 -11.64 5.71
CA TYR A 22 0.11 -10.61 4.99
C TYR A 22 -0.63 -9.67 5.95
N GLU A 23 -1.32 -10.22 6.94
CA GLU A 23 -2.04 -9.45 7.94
C GLU A 23 -1.07 -8.64 8.81
N ARG A 24 0.03 -9.26 9.26
CA ARG A 24 1.08 -8.58 10.02
C ARG A 24 1.67 -7.37 9.27
N LEU A 25 2.02 -7.55 8.00
CA LEU A 25 2.57 -6.49 7.16
C LEU A 25 1.55 -5.40 6.86
N SER A 26 0.28 -5.77 6.63
CA SER A 26 -0.80 -4.81 6.39
C SER A 26 -1.06 -3.94 7.62
N ASN A 27 -1.12 -4.54 8.81
CA ASN A 27 -1.31 -3.81 10.06
C ASN A 27 -0.12 -2.89 10.36
N LYS A 28 1.11 -3.34 10.07
CA LYS A 28 2.31 -2.51 10.19
C LYS A 28 2.24 -1.31 9.24
N LEU A 29 1.89 -1.52 7.98
CA LEU A 29 1.70 -0.44 7.00
C LEU A 29 0.66 0.57 7.50
N GLU A 30 -0.52 0.11 7.91
CA GLU A 30 -1.59 0.97 8.42
C GLU A 30 -1.13 1.81 9.61
N THR A 31 -0.44 1.18 10.57
CA THR A 31 0.13 1.87 11.74
C THR A 31 1.13 2.94 11.31
N GLN A 32 2.06 2.62 10.41
CA GLN A 32 3.07 3.56 9.94
C GLN A 32 2.48 4.72 9.14
N LEU A 33 1.44 4.46 8.34
CA LEU A 33 0.73 5.52 7.62
C LEU A 33 -0.04 6.42 8.59
N LEU A 34 -0.62 5.86 9.66
CA LEU A 34 -1.35 6.60 10.69
C LEU A 34 -0.43 7.46 11.58
N GLU A 35 0.74 6.93 11.92
CA GLU A 35 1.76 7.65 12.70
C GLU A 35 2.50 8.70 11.86
N SER A 36 2.43 8.59 10.54
CA SER A 36 2.88 9.63 9.61
C SER A 36 1.77 10.62 9.29
N ASP A 37 2.11 11.74 8.63
CA ASP A 37 1.12 12.70 8.13
C ASP A 37 0.36 12.23 6.87
N TRP A 38 0.50 10.97 6.46
CA TRP A 38 -0.05 10.47 5.19
C TRP A 38 -1.58 10.57 5.13
N TYR A 39 -2.29 10.03 6.13
CA TYR A 39 -3.76 10.05 6.14
C TYR A 39 -4.30 11.48 6.13
N ASP A 40 -3.69 12.37 6.91
CA ASP A 40 -4.11 13.76 6.97
C ASP A 40 -3.82 14.52 5.66
N THR A 41 -2.69 14.24 5.01
CA THR A 41 -2.34 14.81 3.70
C THR A 41 -3.35 14.39 2.65
N VAL A 42 -3.59 13.08 2.49
CA VAL A 42 -4.57 12.53 1.54
C VAL A 42 -5.97 13.10 1.80
N ARG A 43 -6.39 13.16 3.07
CA ARG A 43 -7.70 13.72 3.45
C ARG A 43 -7.81 15.21 3.13
N ASN A 44 -6.74 15.97 3.31
CA ASN A 44 -6.71 17.39 2.99
C ASN A 44 -6.86 17.62 1.48
N GLU A 45 -6.20 16.82 0.65
CA GLU A 45 -6.33 16.91 -0.80
C GLU A 45 -7.73 16.57 -1.29
N ILE A 46 -8.35 15.51 -0.76
CA ILE A 46 -9.76 15.19 -1.06
C ILE A 46 -10.67 16.38 -0.72
N ARG A 47 -10.46 17.02 0.44
CA ARG A 47 -11.23 18.21 0.85
C ARG A 47 -11.01 19.38 -0.10
N GLN A 48 -9.80 19.58 -0.62
CA GLN A 48 -9.51 20.64 -1.59
C GLN A 48 -10.19 20.36 -2.95
N SER A 49 -10.19 19.11 -3.40
CA SER A 49 -10.90 18.70 -4.61
C SER A 49 -12.41 18.93 -4.50
N LEU A 50 -13.01 18.57 -3.36
CA LEU A 50 -14.43 18.82 -3.08
C LEU A 50 -14.77 20.32 -3.00
N LYS A 51 -13.88 21.14 -2.43
CA LYS A 51 -14.06 22.61 -2.41
C LYS A 51 -14.00 23.22 -3.81
N SER A 52 -13.12 22.70 -4.66
CA SER A 52 -12.92 23.20 -6.03
C SER A 52 -14.02 22.75 -6.98
N ASN A 53 -14.54 21.54 -6.79
CA ASN A 53 -15.67 21.00 -7.53
C ASN A 53 -16.63 20.24 -6.60
N PRO A 54 -17.67 20.90 -6.05
CA PRO A 54 -18.60 20.28 -5.11
C PRO A 54 -19.39 19.08 -5.66
N ASN A 55 -19.48 18.93 -6.98
CA ASN A 55 -20.22 17.84 -7.64
C ASN A 55 -19.29 16.73 -8.14
N VAL A 56 -18.00 16.76 -7.79
CA VAL A 56 -17.06 15.70 -8.17
C VAL A 56 -17.50 14.37 -7.53
N ASN A 57 -17.49 13.30 -8.32
CA ASN A 57 -17.85 11.97 -7.85
C ASN A 57 -16.63 11.21 -7.32
N TYR A 58 -16.89 10.10 -6.61
CA TYR A 58 -15.86 9.26 -6.02
C TYR A 58 -14.83 8.75 -7.04
N GLU A 59 -15.26 8.25 -8.20
CA GLU A 59 -14.35 7.70 -9.22
C GLU A 59 -13.40 8.76 -9.78
N THR A 60 -13.88 9.99 -9.95
CA THR A 60 -13.03 11.11 -10.37
C THR A 60 -12.01 11.47 -9.29
N ILE A 61 -12.40 11.57 -8.02
CA ILE A 61 -11.44 11.81 -6.93
C ILE A 61 -10.41 10.69 -6.87
N ARG A 62 -10.87 9.43 -6.88
CA ARG A 62 -10.01 8.25 -6.81
C ARG A 62 -9.00 8.24 -7.95
N SER A 63 -9.43 8.35 -9.20
CA SER A 63 -8.54 8.31 -10.36
C SER A 63 -7.50 9.43 -10.38
N GLN A 64 -7.81 10.59 -9.78
CA GLN A 64 -6.87 11.70 -9.63
C GLN A 64 -5.87 11.48 -8.51
N LEU A 65 -6.30 10.84 -7.42
CA LEU A 65 -5.55 10.77 -6.17
C LEU A 65 -4.79 9.46 -5.98
N GLU A 66 -5.24 8.33 -6.55
CA GLU A 66 -4.72 6.99 -6.26
C GLU A 66 -3.21 6.88 -6.50
N SER A 67 -2.71 7.35 -7.65
CA SER A 67 -1.28 7.37 -7.93
C SER A 67 -0.51 8.30 -6.98
N HIS A 68 -1.07 9.48 -6.69
CA HIS A 68 -0.41 10.46 -5.83
C HIS A 68 -0.35 10.00 -4.36
N ALA A 69 -1.41 9.36 -3.87
CA ALA A 69 -1.44 8.78 -2.54
C ALA A 69 -0.35 7.71 -2.36
N VAL A 70 -0.05 6.92 -3.39
CA VAL A 70 1.08 5.96 -3.37
C VAL A 70 2.43 6.67 -3.33
N GLU A 71 2.58 7.79 -4.05
CA GLU A 71 3.80 8.60 -4.02
C GLU A 71 4.06 9.19 -2.63
N LEU A 72 3.01 9.69 -1.97
CA LEU A 72 3.05 10.29 -0.63
C LEU A 72 3.46 9.32 0.48
N VAL A 73 3.44 8.00 0.25
CA VAL A 73 3.89 7.03 1.26
C VAL A 73 5.36 7.31 1.59
N PRO A 74 5.72 7.50 2.88
CA PRO A 74 7.09 7.81 3.27
C PRO A 74 8.07 6.73 2.82
N ASP A 75 9.26 7.15 2.36
CA ASP A 75 10.30 6.21 1.91
C ASP A 75 10.75 5.28 3.04
N ALA A 76 10.80 5.76 4.28
CA ALA A 76 11.09 4.93 5.44
C ALA A 76 10.10 3.77 5.58
N THR A 77 8.80 4.04 5.47
CA THR A 77 7.72 3.03 5.48
C THR A 77 7.90 2.02 4.34
N LYS A 78 8.17 2.49 3.11
CA LYS A 78 8.42 1.60 1.95
C LYS A 78 9.63 0.69 2.20
N ILE A 79 10.75 1.26 2.65
CA ILE A 79 12.01 0.54 2.89
C ILE A 79 11.82 -0.52 3.97
N GLU A 80 11.17 -0.18 5.08
CA GLU A 80 10.95 -1.11 6.18
C GLU A 80 10.04 -2.28 5.78
N LEU A 81 8.94 -2.02 5.07
CA LEU A 81 8.06 -3.07 4.59
C LEU A 81 8.74 -3.98 3.56
N LEU A 82 9.55 -3.41 2.66
CA LEU A 82 10.35 -4.19 1.72
C LEU A 82 11.39 -5.06 2.43
N LYS A 83 11.99 -4.55 3.51
CA LYS A 83 12.93 -5.32 4.34
C LYS A 83 12.24 -6.49 5.03
N ASP A 84 11.07 -6.26 5.62
CA ASP A 84 10.29 -7.33 6.27
C ASP A 84 9.82 -8.38 5.25
N LEU A 85 9.34 -7.94 4.09
CA LEU A 85 8.94 -8.85 2.99
C LEU A 85 10.13 -9.68 2.51
N LYS A 86 11.31 -9.05 2.34
CA LYS A 86 12.53 -9.75 1.96
C LYS A 86 12.95 -10.78 3.02
N ALA A 87 12.91 -10.41 4.30
CA ALA A 87 13.23 -11.32 5.40
C ALA A 87 12.28 -12.53 5.43
N PHE A 88 10.99 -12.31 5.19
CA PHE A 88 10.02 -13.40 5.06
C PHE A 88 10.38 -14.33 3.91
N LEU A 89 10.64 -13.79 2.71
CA LEU A 89 11.01 -14.57 1.54
C LEU A 89 12.31 -15.37 1.77
N ASP A 90 13.33 -14.73 2.34
CA ASP A 90 14.63 -15.37 2.63
C ASP A 90 14.50 -16.49 3.70
N SER A 91 13.52 -16.41 4.60
CA SER A 91 13.21 -17.49 5.58
C SER A 91 12.29 -18.59 5.04
N SER A 92 11.60 -18.32 3.93
CA SER A 92 10.53 -19.13 3.37
C SER A 92 10.96 -19.92 2.13
N ILE A 93 12.15 -19.66 1.59
CA ILE A 93 12.69 -20.27 0.36
C ILE A 93 13.92 -21.09 0.73
#